data_AF-A0A9D7R288-F1
#
_entry.id   AF-A0A9D7R288-F1
#
_cell.length_a   1.000
_cell.length_b   1.000
_cell.length_c   1.000
_cell.angle_alpha   90.00
_cell.angle_beta   90.00
_cell.angle_gamma   90.00
#
_symmetry.space_group_name_H-M   'P 1'
#
loop_
_entity.id
_entity.type
_entity.pdbx_description
1 polymer ?
#
loop_
_entity_poly.entity_id
_entity_poly.type
_entity_poly.pdbx_seq_one_letter_code
_entity_poly.pdbx_strand_id
1 'polypeptide(L)'
;MIKNFHSVVVLFIVFTAINSCSLENQDSSYISLIKEMHKIECDALKKSGVTFQVNSSNIYGFRSIAFDKIMTKPDAKLIAHWEDLNHQLAVIEHYMDEGDKKDFQNNFTEVYLATCE
;
A
#
# COMPACT_ATOMS: atom_id res chain seq x y z
N MET A 1 13.65 46.01 43.54
CA MET A 1 14.25 46.52 42.28
C MET A 1 15.44 45.64 41.93
N ILE A 2 15.72 45.47 40.62
CA ILE A 2 16.46 44.36 39.94
C ILE A 2 15.48 43.20 39.67
N LYS A 3 14.66 43.18 38.60
CA LYS A 3 14.90 43.08 37.13
C LYS A 3 15.62 41.80 36.68
N ASN A 4 14.85 40.97 35.97
CA ASN A 4 15.21 40.12 34.83
C ASN A 4 16.14 38.92 35.08
N PHE A 5 15.53 37.73 35.17
CA PHE A 5 16.06 36.53 34.53
C PHE A 5 14.90 35.76 33.86
N HIS A 6 14.54 36.23 32.67
CA HIS A 6 13.76 35.44 31.73
C HIS A 6 14.69 34.48 30.98
N SER A 7 14.20 33.26 30.77
CA SER A 7 14.41 32.48 29.55
C SER A 7 15.84 32.11 29.17
N VAL A 8 16.39 31.03 29.74
CA VAL A 8 17.24 30.07 28.98
C VAL A 8 17.22 28.69 29.66
N VAL A 9 16.11 27.95 29.57
CA VAL A 9 16.13 26.47 29.63
C VAL A 9 15.06 25.94 28.67
N VAL A 10 15.20 26.28 27.40
CA VAL A 10 14.56 25.57 26.29
C VAL A 10 15.70 25.10 25.42
N LEU A 11 16.17 23.88 25.65
CA LEU A 11 16.83 23.01 24.68
C LEU A 11 17.30 21.74 25.39
N PHE A 12 17.20 20.59 24.71
CA PHE A 12 17.75 19.27 25.06
C PHE A 12 16.92 18.29 25.89
N ILE A 13 15.63 18.06 25.56
CA ILE A 13 15.06 16.70 25.59
C ILE A 13 14.05 16.53 24.44
N VAL A 14 14.50 16.64 23.19
CA VAL A 14 13.71 16.25 22.02
C VAL A 14 14.63 15.52 21.03
N PHE A 15 15.37 14.47 21.44
CA PHE A 15 16.20 13.70 20.48
C PHE A 15 16.57 12.27 20.90
N THR A 16 15.73 11.56 21.67
CA THR A 16 16.04 10.15 22.02
C THR A 16 14.83 9.19 22.03
N ALA A 17 13.80 9.46 21.22
CA ALA A 17 12.75 8.46 20.94
C ALA A 17 12.53 8.24 19.44
N ILE A 18 13.50 8.63 18.61
CA ILE A 18 13.57 8.26 17.20
C ILE A 18 14.83 7.41 17.07
N ASN A 19 14.73 6.10 17.31
CA ASN A 19 15.67 5.06 16.85
C ASN A 19 15.37 3.74 17.55
N SER A 20 14.19 3.17 17.25
CA SER A 20 13.96 1.73 17.36
C SER A 20 12.56 1.36 16.86
N CYS A 21 12.15 1.84 15.68
CA CYS A 21 11.35 0.99 14.82
C CYS A 21 12.36 0.22 13.99
N SER A 22 12.74 -0.95 14.52
CA SER A 22 13.52 -1.93 13.76
C SER A 22 12.77 -2.19 12.45
N LEU A 23 13.47 -2.01 11.33
CA LEU A 23 13.03 -2.42 10.00
C LEU A 23 13.03 -3.96 9.83
N GLU A 24 13.20 -4.74 10.90
CA GLU A 24 13.09 -6.19 10.87
C GLU A 24 11.61 -6.63 10.88
N ASN A 25 10.90 -6.41 9.77
CA ASN A 25 9.76 -7.22 9.29
C ASN A 25 9.07 -6.64 8.03
N GLN A 26 9.71 -5.73 7.29
CA GLN A 26 9.06 -5.05 6.17
C GLN A 26 8.72 -5.96 4.98
N ASP A 27 9.49 -7.04 4.76
CA ASP A 27 9.29 -7.98 3.64
C ASP A 27 7.95 -8.73 3.67
N SER A 28 7.38 -8.95 4.86
CA SER A 28 6.06 -9.60 5.00
C SER A 28 4.88 -8.64 4.85
N SER A 29 5.14 -7.33 4.99
CA SER A 29 4.09 -6.31 5.16
C SER A 29 3.40 -5.97 3.85
N TYR A 30 4.15 -5.71 2.78
CA TYR A 30 3.56 -5.24 1.53
C TYR A 30 2.92 -6.36 0.70
N ILE A 31 3.44 -7.60 0.77
CA ILE A 31 2.85 -8.75 0.07
C ILE A 31 1.40 -8.98 0.54
N SER A 32 1.15 -8.82 1.84
CA SER A 32 -0.20 -8.92 2.41
C SER A 32 -1.14 -7.84 1.84
N LEU A 33 -0.65 -6.60 1.68
CA LEU A 33 -1.40 -5.51 1.05
C LEU A 33 -1.70 -5.80 -0.43
N ILE A 34 -0.73 -6.31 -1.18
CA ILE A 34 -0.92 -6.68 -2.60
C ILE A 34 -2.00 -7.78 -2.71
N LYS A 35 -1.94 -8.82 -1.86
CA LYS A 35 -2.93 -9.90 -1.83
C LYS A 35 -4.33 -9.41 -1.50
N GLU A 36 -4.44 -8.50 -0.53
CA GLU A 36 -5.72 -7.93 -0.15
C GLU A 36 -6.32 -7.07 -1.27
N MET A 37 -5.50 -6.23 -1.90
CA MET A 37 -5.92 -5.43 -3.05
C MET A 37 -6.36 -6.31 -4.23
N HIS A 38 -5.56 -7.34 -4.57
CA HIS A 38 -5.90 -8.31 -5.63
C HIS A 38 -7.22 -9.04 -5.32
N LYS A 39 -7.45 -9.43 -4.07
CA LYS A 39 -8.71 -10.05 -3.65
C LYS A 39 -9.91 -9.16 -3.88
N ILE A 40 -9.83 -7.87 -3.52
CA ILE A 40 -10.92 -6.90 -3.75
C ILE A 40 -11.22 -6.78 -5.25
N GLU A 41 -10.18 -6.69 -6.07
CA GLU A 41 -10.29 -6.57 -7.53
C GLU A 41 -10.88 -7.83 -8.17
N CYS A 42 -10.44 -9.01 -7.74
CA CYS A 42 -11.00 -10.30 -8.12
C CYS A 42 -12.49 -10.44 -7.73
N ASP A 43 -12.85 -10.06 -6.50
CA ASP A 43 -14.23 -10.09 -6.02
C ASP A 43 -15.13 -9.18 -6.85
N ALA A 44 -14.63 -8.01 -7.26
CA ALA A 44 -15.38 -7.07 -8.10
C ALA A 44 -15.67 -7.67 -9.48
N LEU A 45 -14.67 -8.29 -10.12
CA LEU A 45 -14.84 -8.98 -11.40
C LEU A 45 -15.81 -10.17 -11.30
N LYS A 46 -15.63 -11.03 -10.28
CA LYS A 46 -16.49 -12.20 -10.01
C LYS A 46 -17.95 -11.79 -9.81
N LYS A 47 -18.21 -10.76 -9.00
CA LYS A 47 -19.57 -10.21 -8.77
C LYS A 47 -20.18 -9.60 -10.03
N SER A 48 -19.35 -9.07 -10.92
CA SER A 48 -19.80 -8.49 -12.21
C SER A 48 -20.03 -9.52 -13.31
N GLY A 49 -19.60 -10.78 -13.11
CA GLY A 49 -19.66 -11.83 -14.14
C GLY A 49 -18.63 -11.68 -15.25
N VAL A 50 -17.61 -10.83 -15.07
CA VAL A 50 -16.51 -10.66 -16.04
C VAL A 50 -15.42 -11.66 -15.73
N THR A 51 -15.03 -12.44 -16.74
CA THR A 51 -13.84 -13.29 -16.70
C THR A 51 -12.69 -12.58 -17.38
N PHE A 52 -11.55 -12.46 -16.69
CA PHE A 52 -10.32 -11.87 -17.24
C PHE A 52 -9.16 -12.82 -16.98
N GLN A 53 -8.45 -13.22 -18.04
CA GLN A 53 -7.24 -14.03 -17.90
C GLN A 53 -6.04 -13.11 -17.71
N VAL A 54 -5.45 -13.15 -16.51
CA VAL A 54 -4.27 -12.35 -16.19
C VAL A 54 -3.01 -13.06 -16.69
N ASN A 55 -2.12 -12.29 -17.33
CA ASN A 55 -0.76 -12.67 -17.66
C ASN A 55 0.15 -11.44 -17.44
N SER A 56 1.47 -11.63 -17.52
CA SER A 56 2.44 -10.59 -17.16
C SER A 56 2.34 -9.30 -18.01
N SER A 57 1.74 -9.37 -19.20
CA SER A 57 1.58 -8.22 -20.09
C SER A 57 0.29 -7.42 -19.85
N ASN A 58 -0.66 -7.93 -19.07
CA ASN A 58 -1.99 -7.32 -18.94
C ASN A 58 -2.46 -7.08 -17.50
N ILE A 59 -1.57 -7.14 -16.51
CA ILE A 59 -1.88 -6.91 -15.09
C ILE A 59 -2.57 -5.56 -14.87
N TYR A 60 -2.03 -4.46 -15.42
CA TYR A 60 -2.65 -3.14 -15.27
C TYR A 60 -3.99 -3.02 -16.02
N GLY A 61 -4.20 -3.82 -17.07
CA GLY A 61 -5.48 -3.95 -17.74
C GLY A 61 -6.53 -4.62 -16.85
N PHE A 62 -6.15 -5.70 -16.17
CA PHE A 62 -6.97 -6.34 -15.13
C PHE A 62 -7.38 -5.34 -14.05
N ARG A 63 -6.41 -4.63 -13.46
CA ARG A 63 -6.66 -3.64 -12.39
C ARG A 63 -7.62 -2.54 -12.84
N SER A 64 -7.45 -2.04 -14.05
CA SER A 64 -8.32 -1.00 -14.62
C SER A 64 -9.77 -1.46 -14.77
N ILE A 65 -9.99 -2.69 -15.23
CA ILE A 65 -11.34 -3.25 -15.36
C ILE A 65 -11.93 -3.53 -13.99
N ALA A 66 -11.15 -4.06 -13.05
CA ALA A 66 -11.61 -4.29 -11.69
C ALA A 66 -12.03 -2.98 -11.00
N PHE A 67 -11.24 -1.91 -11.16
CA PHE A 67 -11.58 -0.57 -10.67
C PHE A 67 -12.90 -0.06 -11.26
N ASP A 68 -13.12 -0.18 -12.58
CA ASP A 68 -14.41 0.14 -13.20
C ASP A 68 -15.58 -0.61 -12.52
N LYS A 69 -15.39 -1.89 -12.18
CA LYS A 69 -16.42 -2.69 -11.48
C LYS A 69 -16.64 -2.27 -10.04
N ILE A 70 -15.59 -1.90 -9.31
CA ILE A 70 -15.69 -1.32 -7.97
C ILE A 70 -16.52 -0.02 -8.01
N MET A 71 -16.29 0.82 -9.01
CA MET A 71 -16.96 2.12 -9.14
C MET A 71 -18.41 2.03 -9.62
N THR A 72 -18.82 0.95 -10.29
CA THR A 72 -20.17 0.81 -10.88
C THR A 72 -21.28 0.64 -9.83
N LYS A 73 -20.98 0.06 -8.65
CA LYS A 73 -21.92 -0.10 -7.53
C LYS A 73 -21.24 0.38 -6.24
N PRO A 74 -21.13 1.70 -6.05
CA PRO A 74 -20.21 2.25 -5.06
C PRO A 74 -20.65 1.92 -3.64
N ASP A 75 -19.92 1.00 -3.01
CA ASP A 75 -19.84 0.90 -1.56
C ASP A 75 -18.70 1.81 -1.11
N ALA A 76 -19.05 2.92 -0.45
CA ALA A 76 -18.08 3.92 -0.02
C ALA A 76 -16.99 3.35 0.90
N LYS A 77 -17.30 2.31 1.70
CA LYS A 77 -16.30 1.67 2.56
C LYS A 77 -15.32 0.84 1.74
N LEU A 78 -15.82 0.11 0.75
CA LEU A 78 -14.99 -0.69 -0.14
C LEU A 78 -14.05 0.20 -0.96
N ILE A 79 -14.56 1.31 -1.49
CA ILE A 79 -13.76 2.27 -2.26
C ILE A 79 -12.66 2.87 -1.39
N ALA A 80 -13.01 3.38 -0.20
CA ALA A 80 -12.03 3.95 0.72
C ALA A 80 -10.95 2.93 1.11
N HIS A 81 -11.33 1.67 1.33
CA HIS A 81 -10.40 0.59 1.66
C HIS A 81 -9.46 0.25 0.48
N TRP A 82 -9.99 0.15 -0.74
CA TRP A 82 -9.17 -0.07 -1.92
C TRP A 82 -8.20 1.09 -2.19
N GLU A 83 -8.66 2.34 -2.04
CA GLU A 83 -7.82 3.53 -2.19
C GLU A 83 -6.72 3.59 -1.12
N ASP A 84 -7.03 3.22 0.13
CA ASP A 84 -6.07 3.15 1.22
C ASP A 84 -4.97 2.12 0.95
N LEU A 85 -5.33 0.91 0.51
CA LEU A 85 -4.35 -0.11 0.10
C LEU A 85 -3.45 0.39 -1.04
N ASN A 86 -4.05 0.99 -2.06
CA ASN A 86 -3.30 1.52 -3.20
C ASN A 86 -2.36 2.67 -2.77
N HIS A 87 -2.80 3.53 -1.85
CA HIS A 87 -1.97 4.59 -1.27
C HIS A 87 -0.79 4.02 -0.47
N GLN A 88 -1.04 3.06 0.43
CA GLN A 88 0.00 2.41 1.23
C GLN A 88 1.06 1.75 0.34
N LEU A 89 0.65 1.04 -0.70
CA LEU A 89 1.58 0.42 -1.66
C LEU A 89 2.41 1.46 -2.41
N ALA A 90 1.81 2.57 -2.86
CA ALA A 90 2.53 3.64 -3.53
C ALA A 90 3.56 4.32 -2.62
N VAL A 91 3.22 4.51 -1.33
CA VAL A 91 4.14 5.06 -0.32
C VAL A 91 5.32 4.10 -0.10
N ILE A 92 5.04 2.81 0.04
CA ILE A 92 6.08 1.78 0.22
C ILE A 92 7.02 1.76 -0.99
N GLU A 93 6.48 1.67 -2.21
CA GLU A 93 7.28 1.65 -3.45
C GLU A 93 8.13 2.91 -3.62
N HIS A 94 7.62 4.07 -3.19
CA HIS A 94 8.35 5.34 -3.28
C HIS A 94 9.61 5.38 -2.40
N TYR A 95 9.55 4.77 -1.21
CA TYR A 95 10.66 4.77 -0.24
C TYR A 95 11.59 3.56 -0.37
N MET A 96 11.28 2.59 -1.24
CA MET A 96 12.15 1.45 -1.54
C MET A 96 13.39 1.88 -2.34
N ASP A 97 14.51 1.21 -2.06
CA ASP A 97 15.69 1.32 -2.91
C ASP A 97 15.52 0.54 -4.23
N GLU A 98 16.44 0.72 -5.17
CA GLU A 98 16.34 0.07 -6.49
C GLU A 98 16.44 -1.46 -6.44
N GLY A 99 17.09 -2.03 -5.40
CA GLY A 99 17.15 -3.47 -5.19
C GLY A 99 15.80 -4.01 -4.76
N ASP A 100 15.21 -3.39 -3.73
CA ASP A 100 13.92 -3.76 -3.16
C ASP A 100 12.76 -3.56 -4.13
N LYS A 101 12.83 -2.54 -5.01
CA LYS A 101 11.82 -2.31 -6.06
C LYS A 101 11.69 -3.50 -7.01
N LYS A 102 12.80 -4.18 -7.32
CA LYS A 102 12.76 -5.35 -8.19
C LYS A 102 12.01 -6.50 -7.53
N ASP A 103 12.25 -6.73 -6.24
CA ASP A 103 11.57 -7.78 -5.48
C ASP A 103 10.10 -7.42 -5.26
N PHE A 104 9.78 -6.15 -5.01
CA PHE A 104 8.41 -5.64 -5.01
C PHE A 104 7.69 -5.92 -6.33
N GLN A 105 8.31 -5.61 -7.48
CA GLN A 105 7.73 -5.85 -8.80
C GLN A 105 7.53 -7.34 -9.10
N ASN A 106 8.47 -8.20 -8.66
CA ASN A 106 8.34 -9.65 -8.79
C ASN A 106 7.18 -10.18 -7.96
N ASN A 107 7.11 -9.80 -6.68
CA ASN A 107 6.04 -10.20 -5.76
C ASN A 107 4.67 -9.68 -6.22
N PHE A 108 4.61 -8.44 -6.70
CA PHE A 108 3.41 -7.88 -7.33
C PHE A 108 2.97 -8.72 -8.52
N THR A 109 3.89 -9.03 -9.43
CA THR A 109 3.60 -9.86 -10.60
C THR A 109 3.12 -11.25 -10.19
N GLU A 110 3.79 -11.90 -9.23
CA GLU A 110 3.43 -13.23 -8.74
C GLU A 110 2.02 -13.28 -8.18
N VAL A 111 1.66 -12.31 -7.33
CA VAL A 111 0.31 -12.24 -6.74
C VAL A 111 -0.75 -12.05 -7.81
N TYR A 112 -0.52 -11.18 -8.81
CA TYR A 112 -1.50 -10.93 -9.86
C TYR A 112 -1.63 -12.05 -10.89
N LEU A 113 -0.57 -12.85 -11.07
CA LEU A 113 -0.63 -14.06 -11.90
C LEU A 113 -1.33 -15.22 -11.18
N ALA A 114 -1.46 -15.17 -9.86
CA ALA A 114 -2.25 -16.14 -9.12
C ALA A 114 -3.74 -15.99 -9.50
N THR A 115 -4.40 -17.12 -9.68
CA THR A 115 -5.84 -17.19 -9.97
C THR A 115 -6.63 -16.44 -8.90
N CYS A 116 -7.73 -15.78 -9.31
CA CYS A 116 -8.71 -15.24 -8.37
C CYS A 116 -9.36 -16.38 -7.57
N GLU A 117 -8.84 -16.67 -6.36
CA GLU A 117 -9.40 -17.64 -5.41
C GLU A 117 -10.66 -17.10 -4.70
#